data_AF-A0A6M0HJC5-F1
#
_entry.id   AF-A0A6M0HJC5-F1
#
_cell.length_a   1.000
_cell.length_b   1.000
_cell.length_c   1.000
_cell.angle_alpha   90.00
_cell.angle_beta   90.00
_cell.angle_gamma   90.00
#
_symmetry.space_group_name_H-M   'P 1'
#
loop_
_entity.id
_entity.type
_entity.pdbx_description
1 polymer ?
#
loop_
_entity_poly.entity_id
_entity_poly.type
_entity_poly.pdbx_seq_one_letter_code
_entity_poly.pdbx_strand_id
1 'polypeptide(L)'
;MPPLDRDRFAKCRMLMARGATPGERAAGEAAATRVAAAAGLTLRQAQALVDGRPAPGAAPRPPPTHAWAEPKPKPPPVSVEELRAQKLAAEARQRKMAEREERRLRAVYAEQARHSARERAAQADRDREWAEARARRGT
;
A
#
# COMPACT_ATOMS: atom_id res chain seq x y z
N MET A 1 -13.05 6.31 -49.54
CA MET A 1 -13.79 6.68 -48.30
C MET A 1 -14.18 5.37 -47.61
N PRO A 2 -13.63 5.06 -46.42
CA PRO A 2 -14.06 3.87 -45.69
C PRO A 2 -15.52 4.03 -45.22
N PRO A 3 -16.32 2.96 -45.22
CA PRO A 3 -17.69 3.02 -44.69
C PRO A 3 -17.68 3.33 -43.18
N LEU A 4 -18.76 3.90 -42.67
CA LEU A 4 -18.91 4.16 -41.24
C LEU A 4 -18.83 2.84 -40.45
N ASP A 5 -17.87 2.77 -39.52
CA ASP A 5 -17.81 1.70 -38.51
C ASP A 5 -18.94 1.92 -37.50
N ARG A 6 -20.09 1.28 -37.78
CA ARG A 6 -21.35 1.48 -37.05
C ARG A 6 -21.26 1.01 -35.60
N ASP A 7 -20.55 -0.09 -35.33
CA ASP A 7 -20.44 -0.64 -33.97
C ASP A 7 -19.56 0.25 -33.09
N ARG A 8 -18.43 0.72 -33.66
CA ARG A 8 -17.57 1.68 -32.98
C ARG A 8 -18.30 3.01 -32.75
N PHE A 9 -19.03 3.50 -33.75
CA PHE A 9 -19.83 4.71 -33.61
C PHE A 9 -20.93 4.55 -32.56
N ALA A 10 -21.64 3.41 -32.53
CA ALA A 10 -22.69 3.12 -31.55
C ALA A 10 -22.15 3.09 -30.11
N LYS A 11 -20.95 2.54 -29.89
CA LYS A 11 -20.27 2.57 -28.58
C LYS A 11 -19.90 3.99 -28.15
N CYS A 12 -19.34 4.78 -29.06
CA CYS A 12 -19.02 6.19 -28.78
C CYS A 12 -20.30 7.00 -28.49
N ARG A 13 -21.39 6.76 -29.23
CA ARG A 13 -22.71 7.38 -28.97
C ARG A 13 -23.28 6.99 -27.61
N MET A 14 -23.15 5.73 -27.21
CA MET A 14 -23.55 5.28 -25.87
C MET A 14 -22.78 6.01 -24.77
N LEU A 15 -21.46 6.15 -24.92
CA LEU A 15 -20.63 6.87 -23.94
C LEU A 15 -20.96 8.37 -23.90
N MET A 16 -21.21 8.98 -25.06
CA MET A 16 -21.68 10.37 -25.17
C MET A 16 -23.01 10.59 -24.44
N ALA A 17 -23.96 9.66 -24.57
CA ALA A 17 -25.30 9.79 -23.98
C ALA A 17 -25.39 9.36 -22.51
N ARG A 18 -24.64 8.33 -22.10
CA ARG A 18 -24.76 7.66 -20.80
C ARG A 18 -23.45 7.58 -19.99
N GLY A 19 -22.43 8.35 -20.37
CA GLY A 19 -21.19 8.45 -19.60
C GLY A 19 -21.47 8.90 -18.16
N ALA A 20 -20.87 8.21 -17.20
CA ALA A 20 -21.10 8.43 -15.77
C ALA A 20 -20.62 9.81 -15.32
N THR A 21 -19.55 10.31 -15.93
CA THR A 21 -18.99 11.64 -15.65
C THR A 21 -19.14 12.60 -16.83
N PRO A 22 -19.12 13.93 -16.60
CA PRO A 22 -19.06 14.91 -17.69
C PRO A 22 -17.86 14.69 -18.63
N GLY A 23 -16.70 14.31 -18.08
CA GLY A 23 -15.49 14.01 -18.87
C GLY A 23 -15.66 12.79 -19.77
N GLU A 24 -16.34 11.75 -19.30
CA GLU A 24 -16.66 10.58 -20.11
C GLU A 24 -17.61 10.92 -21.27
N ARG A 25 -18.63 11.74 -21.03
CA ARG A 25 -19.56 12.17 -22.10
C ARG A 25 -18.84 13.00 -23.17
N ALA A 26 -18.01 13.95 -22.76
CA ALA A 26 -17.20 14.76 -23.67
C ALA A 26 -16.20 13.89 -24.47
N ALA A 27 -15.56 12.91 -23.83
CA ALA A 27 -14.69 11.96 -24.52
C ALA A 27 -15.46 11.08 -25.53
N GLY A 28 -16.68 10.67 -25.17
CA GLY A 28 -17.61 9.96 -26.06
C GLY A 28 -17.98 10.78 -27.30
N GLU A 29 -18.31 12.05 -27.12
CA GLU A 29 -18.63 12.99 -28.21
C GLU A 29 -17.43 13.20 -29.16
N ALA A 30 -16.25 13.45 -28.59
CA ALA A 30 -15.03 13.63 -29.36
C ALA A 30 -14.66 12.35 -30.14
N ALA A 31 -14.83 11.18 -29.54
CA ALA A 31 -14.59 9.91 -30.21
C ALA A 31 -15.61 9.63 -31.32
N ALA A 32 -16.91 9.87 -31.08
CA ALA A 32 -17.97 9.72 -32.08
C ALA A 32 -17.71 10.64 -33.28
N THR A 33 -17.25 11.86 -33.03
CA THR A 33 -16.91 12.85 -34.06
C THR A 33 -15.75 12.36 -34.93
N ARG A 34 -14.68 11.83 -34.34
CA ARG A 34 -13.55 11.26 -35.11
C ARG A 34 -13.98 10.08 -35.98
N VAL A 35 -14.85 9.20 -35.47
CA VAL A 35 -15.35 8.03 -36.22
C VAL A 35 -16.24 8.46 -37.38
N ALA A 36 -17.12 9.46 -37.18
CA ALA A 36 -17.93 10.03 -38.26
C ALA A 36 -17.05 10.70 -39.33
N ALA A 37 -16.07 11.50 -38.91
CA ALA A 37 -15.17 12.21 -39.81
C ALA A 37 -14.32 11.26 -40.67
N ALA A 38 -13.88 10.13 -40.11
CA ALA A 38 -13.16 9.11 -40.87
C ALA A 38 -13.98 8.52 -42.03
N ALA A 39 -15.32 8.52 -41.90
CA ALA A 39 -16.25 8.11 -42.94
C ALA A 39 -16.74 9.27 -43.84
N GLY A 40 -16.18 10.47 -43.68
CA GLY A 40 -16.59 11.67 -44.42
C GLY A 40 -17.95 12.24 -43.99
N LEU A 41 -18.42 11.91 -42.79
CA LEU A 41 -19.71 12.33 -42.26
C LEU A 41 -19.54 13.31 -41.11
N THR A 42 -20.49 14.23 -40.98
CA THR A 42 -20.69 14.99 -39.74
C THR A 42 -21.26 14.09 -38.65
N LEU A 43 -21.04 14.45 -37.38
CA LEU A 43 -21.61 13.73 -36.23
C LEU A 43 -23.14 13.55 -36.37
N ARG A 44 -23.84 14.61 -36.79
CA ARG A 44 -25.30 14.61 -37.02
C ARG A 44 -25.72 13.64 -38.14
N GLN A 45 -24.98 13.62 -39.25
CA GLN A 45 -25.26 12.68 -40.35
C GLN A 45 -25.02 11.23 -39.92
N ALA A 46 -23.97 10.97 -39.14
CA ALA A 46 -23.68 9.64 -38.62
C ALA A 46 -24.73 9.18 -37.59
N GLN A 47 -25.28 10.08 -36.77
CA GLN A 47 -26.40 9.78 -35.86
C GLN A 47 -27.65 9.35 -36.64
N ALA A 48 -28.05 10.14 -37.65
CA ALA A 48 -29.22 9.85 -38.48
C ALA A 48 -29.14 8.48 -39.18
N LEU A 49 -27.92 8.02 -39.53
CA LEU A 49 -27.70 6.69 -40.12
C LEU A 49 -27.83 5.52 -39.14
N VAL A 50 -27.70 5.78 -37.83
CA VAL A 50 -27.71 4.74 -36.78
C VAL A 50 -29.04 4.69 -36.03
N ASP A 51 -29.81 5.78 -35.99
CA ASP A 51 -31.10 5.86 -35.29
C ASP A 51 -32.20 4.96 -35.90
N GLY A 52 -31.98 4.40 -37.10
CA GLY A 52 -32.91 3.50 -37.77
C GLY A 52 -32.84 2.02 -37.36
N ARG A 53 -32.02 1.62 -36.39
CA ARG A 53 -31.89 0.20 -36.01
C ARG A 53 -32.02 -0.03 -34.49
N PRO A 54 -32.88 -0.96 -34.03
CA PRO A 54 -32.93 -1.33 -32.63
C PRO A 54 -31.58 -1.91 -32.20
N ALA A 55 -31.11 -1.51 -31.01
CA ALA A 55 -29.89 -2.04 -30.43
C ALA A 55 -30.01 -3.57 -30.27
N PRO A 56 -28.98 -4.36 -30.61
CA PRO A 56 -28.99 -5.78 -30.29
C PRO A 56 -29.14 -5.94 -28.77
N GLY A 57 -30.16 -6.68 -28.35
CA GLY A 57 -30.44 -6.92 -26.93
C GLY A 57 -29.22 -7.57 -26.27
N ALA A 58 -28.56 -6.85 -25.37
CA ALA A 58 -27.50 -7.42 -24.57
C ALA A 58 -28.13 -8.41 -23.59
N ALA A 59 -27.76 -9.69 -23.69
CA ALA A 59 -28.13 -10.68 -22.69
C ALA A 59 -27.65 -10.19 -21.31
N PRO A 60 -28.47 -10.33 -20.24
CA PRO A 60 -28.08 -9.91 -18.91
C PRO A 60 -26.82 -10.64 -18.47
N ARG A 61 -25.79 -9.89 -18.06
CA ARG A 61 -24.57 -10.46 -17.49
C ARG A 61 -24.90 -11.05 -16.11
N PRO A 62 -24.42 -12.26 -15.78
CA PRO A 62 -24.60 -12.79 -14.42
C PRO A 62 -23.95 -11.85 -13.39
N PRO A 63 -24.53 -11.76 -12.17
CA PRO A 63 -23.97 -10.93 -11.12
C PRO A 63 -22.57 -11.41 -10.72
N PRO A 64 -21.66 -10.50 -10.31
CA PRO A 64 -20.33 -10.88 -9.86
C PRO A 64 -20.42 -11.72 -8.57
N THR A 65 -19.79 -12.89 -8.57
CA THR A 65 -19.62 -13.70 -7.36
C THR A 65 -18.36 -13.27 -6.63
N HIS A 66 -18.48 -12.94 -5.34
CA HIS A 66 -17.34 -12.54 -4.52
C HIS A 66 -16.98 -13.64 -3.51
N ALA A 67 -15.69 -13.89 -3.29
CA ALA A 67 -15.21 -14.88 -2.31
C ALA A 67 -15.61 -14.57 -0.85
N TRP A 68 -16.05 -13.34 -0.57
CA TRP A 68 -16.58 -12.91 0.72
C TRP A 68 -18.12 -12.96 0.80
N ALA A 69 -18.80 -13.28 -0.31
CA ALA A 69 -20.27 -13.39 -0.33
C ALA A 69 -20.75 -14.63 0.43
N GLU A 70 -19.91 -15.66 0.55
CA GLU A 70 -20.18 -16.84 1.35
C GLU A 70 -19.45 -16.77 2.70
N PRO A 71 -20.17 -16.88 3.83
CA PRO A 71 -19.53 -16.93 5.14
C PRO A 71 -18.73 -18.22 5.28
N LYS A 72 -17.46 -18.09 5.65
CA LYS A 72 -16.59 -19.24 5.91
C LYS A 72 -17.17 -20.10 7.05
N PRO A 73 -17.01 -21.43 7.01
CA PRO A 73 -17.40 -22.29 8.12
C PRO A 73 -16.65 -21.88 9.40
N LYS A 74 -17.33 -21.99 10.54
CA LYS A 74 -16.71 -21.71 11.84
C LYS A 74 -15.59 -22.72 12.09
N PRO A 75 -14.41 -22.29 12.56
CA PRO A 75 -13.34 -23.22 12.92
C PRO A 75 -13.79 -24.12 14.09
N PRO A 76 -13.23 -25.34 14.19
CA PRO A 76 -13.49 -26.21 15.33
C PRO A 76 -13.02 -25.56 16.65
N PRO A 77 -13.64 -25.91 17.79
CA PRO A 77 -13.20 -25.42 19.08
C PRO A 77 -11.78 -25.93 19.38
N VAL A 78 -10.91 -25.02 19.83
CA VAL A 78 -9.53 -25.33 20.23
C VAL A 78 -9.57 -26.19 21.49
N SER A 79 -8.79 -27.27 21.52
CA SER A 79 -8.73 -28.16 22.68
C SER A 79 -7.94 -27.51 23.83
N VAL A 80 -8.18 -27.96 25.06
CA VAL A 80 -7.44 -27.48 26.24
C VAL A 80 -5.94 -27.81 26.13
N GLU A 81 -5.60 -28.95 25.54
CA GLU A 81 -4.21 -29.35 25.30
C GLU A 81 -3.53 -28.43 24.29
N GLU A 82 -4.24 -28.06 23.22
CA GLU A 82 -3.73 -27.13 22.23
C GLU A 82 -3.53 -25.73 22.82
N LEU A 83 -4.46 -25.26 23.66
CA LEU A 83 -4.27 -23.99 24.40
C LEU A 83 -3.04 -24.03 25.31
N ARG A 84 -2.79 -25.15 26.01
CA ARG A 84 -1.58 -25.32 26.84
C ARG A 84 -0.31 -25.32 25.99
N ALA A 85 -0.32 -26.01 24.85
CA ALA A 85 0.81 -26.03 23.93
C ALA A 85 1.10 -24.64 23.34
N GLN A 86 0.05 -23.90 22.95
CA GLN A 86 0.17 -22.52 22.46
C GLN A 86 0.75 -21.60 23.54
N LYS A 87 0.31 -21.75 24.81
CA LYS A 87 0.83 -20.99 25.94
C LYS A 87 2.31 -21.28 26.19
N LEU A 88 2.70 -22.55 26.26
CA LEU A 88 4.11 -22.95 26.44
C LEU A 88 4.99 -22.41 25.31
N ALA A 89 4.52 -22.49 24.06
CA ALA A 89 5.24 -21.93 22.91
C ALA A 89 5.37 -20.40 23.01
N ALA A 90 4.34 -19.70 23.49
CA ALA A 90 4.40 -18.26 23.71
C ALA A 90 5.39 -17.90 24.82
N GLU A 91 5.38 -18.61 25.95
CA GLU A 91 6.32 -18.40 27.05
C GLU A 91 7.77 -18.65 26.61
N ALA A 92 8.02 -19.71 25.83
CA ALA A 92 9.34 -19.98 25.26
C ALA A 92 9.83 -18.85 24.35
N ARG A 93 8.94 -18.30 23.50
CA ARG A 93 9.26 -17.13 22.67
C ARG A 93 9.58 -15.90 23.53
N GLN A 94 8.79 -15.64 24.57
CA GLN A 94 9.03 -14.51 25.47
C GLN A 94 10.36 -14.64 26.21
N ARG A 95 10.69 -15.82 26.74
CA ARG A 95 12.00 -16.09 27.38
C ARG A 95 13.16 -15.81 26.42
N LYS A 96 13.07 -16.29 25.18
CA LYS A 96 14.10 -16.06 24.16
C LYS A 96 14.27 -14.58 23.81
N MET A 97 13.18 -13.82 23.79
CA MET A 97 13.23 -12.37 23.56
C MET A 97 13.84 -11.63 24.75
N ALA A 98 13.46 -12.00 25.98
CA ALA A 98 14.04 -11.44 27.20
C ALA A 98 15.56 -11.69 27.29
N GLU A 99 16.03 -12.91 26.99
CA GLU A 99 17.46 -13.24 26.99
C GLU A 99 18.23 -12.41 25.96
N ARG A 100 17.66 -12.21 24.77
CA ARG A 100 18.25 -11.35 23.73
C ARG A 100 18.38 -9.91 24.19
N GLU A 101 17.35 -9.39 24.85
CA GLU A 101 17.36 -8.02 25.36
C GLU A 101 18.32 -7.86 26.54
N GLU A 102 18.38 -8.80 27.48
CA GLU A 102 19.37 -8.79 28.56
C GLU A 102 20.80 -8.76 28.00
N ARG A 103 21.08 -9.59 26.98
CA ARG A 103 22.38 -9.58 26.31
C ARG A 103 22.69 -8.23 25.67
N ARG A 104 21.71 -7.61 25.03
CA ARG A 104 21.85 -6.27 24.43
C ARG A 104 22.15 -5.22 25.50
N LEU A 105 21.37 -5.19 26.57
CA LEU A 105 21.54 -4.27 27.69
C LEU A 105 22.91 -4.45 28.35
N ARG A 106 23.34 -5.69 28.57
CA ARG A 106 24.67 -5.98 29.12
C ARG A 106 25.79 -5.41 28.23
N ALA A 107 25.66 -5.51 26.91
CA ALA A 107 26.64 -4.92 25.99
C ALA A 107 26.66 -3.38 26.08
N VAL A 108 25.50 -2.74 26.16
CA VAL A 108 25.38 -1.28 26.33
C VAL A 108 26.01 -0.83 27.65
N TYR A 109 25.69 -1.49 28.76
CA TYR A 109 26.29 -1.16 30.06
C TYR A 109 27.80 -1.40 30.09
N ALA A 110 28.29 -2.45 29.41
CA ALA A 110 29.72 -2.69 29.30
C ALA A 110 30.43 -1.57 28.51
N GLU A 111 29.80 -1.05 27.46
CA GLU A 111 30.33 0.10 26.72
C GLU A 111 30.35 1.37 27.59
N GLN A 112 29.24 1.67 28.26
CA GLN A 112 29.15 2.81 29.18
C GLN A 112 30.23 2.73 30.27
N ALA A 113 30.41 1.56 30.87
CA ALA A 113 31.44 1.34 31.90
C ALA A 113 32.86 1.60 31.36
N ARG A 114 33.16 1.20 30.11
CA ARG A 114 34.44 1.49 29.45
C ARG A 114 34.61 2.99 29.22
N HIS A 115 33.57 3.68 28.76
CA HIS A 115 33.61 5.12 28.54
C HIS A 115 33.84 5.87 29.88
N SER A 116 33.04 5.58 30.90
CA SER A 116 33.20 6.18 32.23
C SER A 116 34.56 5.86 32.87
N ALA A 117 35.15 4.70 32.60
CA ALA A 117 36.51 4.39 33.05
C ALA A 117 37.57 5.26 32.37
N ARG A 118 37.43 5.54 31.06
CA ARG A 118 38.32 6.46 30.33
C ARG A 118 38.22 7.89 30.86
N GLU A 119 37.00 8.37 31.10
CA GLU A 119 36.78 9.71 31.66
C GLU A 119 37.40 9.85 33.05
N ARG A 120 37.22 8.84 33.93
CA ARG A 120 37.85 8.83 35.25
C ARG A 120 39.38 8.80 35.17
N ALA A 121 39.96 8.04 34.24
CA ALA A 121 41.40 8.01 34.04
C ALA A 121 41.93 9.38 33.56
N ALA A 122 41.28 9.98 32.56
CA ALA A 122 41.66 11.30 32.06
C ALA A 122 41.51 12.40 33.13
N GLN A 123 40.48 12.32 33.97
CA GLN A 123 40.34 13.24 35.11
C GLN A 123 41.45 13.03 36.13
N ALA A 124 41.78 11.78 36.47
CA ALA A 124 42.87 11.49 37.39
C ALA A 124 44.22 12.00 36.87
N ASP A 125 44.45 11.99 35.55
CA ASP A 125 45.66 12.57 34.94
C ASP A 125 45.70 14.09 35.13
N ARG A 126 44.61 14.79 34.82
CA ARG A 126 44.47 16.23 35.04
C ARG A 126 44.64 16.62 36.51
N ASP A 127 44.08 15.84 37.42
CA ASP A 127 44.19 16.09 38.86
C ASP A 127 45.65 15.97 39.33
N ARG A 128 46.42 15.01 38.79
CA ARG A 128 47.86 14.88 39.06
C ARG A 128 48.65 16.07 38.53
N GLU A 129 48.42 16.46 37.28
CA GLU A 129 49.07 17.64 36.68
C GLU A 129 48.76 18.92 37.46
N TRP A 130 47.51 19.11 37.88
CA TRP A 130 47.10 20.25 38.69
C TRP A 130 47.78 20.26 40.07
N ALA A 131 47.84 19.10 40.73
CA ALA A 131 48.51 18.97 42.03
C ALA A 131 50.01 19.30 41.94
N GLU A 132 50.69 18.80 40.90
CA GLU A 132 52.10 19.11 40.65
C GLU A 132 52.32 20.60 40.35
N ALA A 133 51.49 21.19 39.49
CA ALA A 133 51.60 22.62 39.14
C ALA A 133 51.37 23.51 40.37
N ARG A 134 50.44 23.12 41.26
CA ARG A 134 50.19 23.81 42.53
C ARG A 134 51.38 23.69 43.47
N ALA A 135 51.98 22.50 43.60
CA ALA A 135 53.16 22.30 44.43
C ALA A 135 54.34 23.18 43.98
N ARG A 136 54.59 23.29 42.66
CA ARG A 136 55.65 24.15 42.09
C ARG A 136 55.42 25.65 42.31
N ARG A 137 54.18 26.09 42.54
CA ARG A 137 53.81 27.50 42.77
C ARG A 137 53.79 27.89 44.26
N GLY A 138 53.74 26.90 45.16
CA GLY A 138 53.70 27.09 46.60
C GLY A 138 55.06 27.03 47.29
N THR A 139 56.12 26.72 46.54
CA THR A 139 57.54 26.89 46.90
C THR A 139 58.06 28.18 46.31
#